data_AF-A0A3B6IV40-F1
#
_entry.id   AF-A0A3B6IV40-F1
#
_cell.length_a   1.000
_cell.length_b   1.000
_cell.length_c   1.000
_cell.angle_alpha   90.00
_cell.angle_beta   90.00
_cell.angle_gamma   90.00
#
_symmetry.space_group_name_H-M   'P 1'
#
loop_
_entity.id
_entity.type
_entity.pdbx_description
1 polymer ?
#
loop_
_entity_poly.entity_id
_entity_poly.type
_entity_poly.pdbx_seq_one_letter_code
_entity_poly.pdbx_strand_id
1 'polypeptide(L)'
;MCCFPAGSSNCSAAVRQKEKMVYKIHSHAQIQALQARSDELGHSNEHMLVKLVSLESVRIACESYELLCPLMMESSWKCPELEILSVVAGLSLEIQKLEHHLLPQLMVQEAKLERGALEAILLVKNSAIKLLHLNKCFKEALGISRFEEDPVTNHVDLLSILLKDMAVPVLENNCGGDWLKPRVPMLVQQVTHVLEIPVRFCYSDE
;
A
#
# COMPACT_ATOMS: atom_id res chain seq x y z
N MET A 1 7.73 -51.65 60.29
CA MET A 1 8.53 -50.91 59.29
C MET A 1 7.81 -51.02 57.96
N CYS A 2 7.15 -49.94 57.54
CA CYS A 2 6.44 -49.86 56.26
C CYS A 2 7.41 -49.34 55.20
N CYS A 3 7.48 -49.98 54.04
CA CYS A 3 8.18 -49.46 52.86
C CYS A 3 7.22 -49.54 51.67
N PHE A 4 6.83 -48.38 51.14
CA PHE A 4 6.10 -48.20 49.90
C PHE A 4 7.05 -48.45 48.70
N PRO A 5 6.60 -49.07 47.60
CA PRO A 5 7.18 -48.83 46.29
C PRO A 5 6.49 -47.65 45.61
N ALA A 6 7.32 -46.70 45.19
CA ALA A 6 6.95 -45.50 44.46
C ALA A 6 6.34 -45.83 43.10
N GLY A 7 5.28 -45.10 42.75
CA GLY A 7 4.74 -45.08 41.40
C GLY A 7 5.72 -44.41 40.44
N SER A 8 5.89 -45.00 39.26
CA SER A 8 6.46 -44.34 38.10
C SER A 8 5.40 -44.30 37.00
N SER A 9 4.60 -43.23 37.03
CA SER A 9 3.83 -42.78 35.89
C SER A 9 4.65 -41.67 35.24
N ASN A 10 5.22 -41.93 34.07
CA ASN A 10 5.79 -40.90 33.21
C ASN A 10 5.36 -41.18 31.77
N CYS A 11 4.06 -41.05 31.50
CA CYS A 11 3.59 -40.74 30.15
C CYS A 11 3.97 -39.28 29.88
N SER A 12 5.15 -39.07 29.32
CA SER A 12 5.56 -37.76 28.80
C SER A 12 4.60 -37.39 27.67
N ALA A 13 3.75 -36.39 27.93
CA ALA A 13 2.95 -35.74 26.90
C ALA A 13 3.91 -35.13 25.89
N ALA A 14 4.00 -35.75 24.71
CA ALA A 14 4.64 -35.16 23.55
C ALA A 14 3.86 -33.89 23.19
N VAL A 15 4.35 -32.73 23.64
CA VAL A 15 3.93 -31.43 23.13
C VAL A 15 4.35 -31.39 21.67
N ARG A 16 3.47 -31.82 20.77
CA ARG A 16 3.58 -31.54 19.33
C ARG A 16 3.50 -30.02 19.21
N GLN A 17 4.65 -29.35 19.07
CA GLN A 17 4.67 -28.02 18.49
C GLN A 17 4.05 -28.16 17.09
N LYS A 18 2.80 -27.70 16.91
CA LYS A 18 2.23 -27.53 15.56
C LYS A 18 3.18 -26.58 14.82
N GLU A 19 3.92 -27.09 13.83
CA GLU A 19 4.75 -26.25 12.97
C GLU A 19 3.86 -25.17 12.34
N LYS A 20 4.19 -23.91 12.62
CA LYS A 20 3.50 -22.77 12.02
C LYS A 20 3.99 -22.63 10.58
N MET A 21 3.15 -22.97 9.60
CA MET A 21 3.50 -22.80 8.20
C MET A 21 3.66 -21.31 7.87
N VAL A 22 4.78 -20.94 7.24
CA VAL A 22 5.06 -19.57 6.81
C VAL A 22 5.06 -19.52 5.28
N TYR A 23 4.24 -18.65 4.70
CA TYR A 23 4.15 -18.42 3.27
C TYR A 23 4.64 -17.01 2.94
N LYS A 24 5.77 -16.89 2.23
CA LYS A 24 6.37 -15.60 1.86
C LYS A 24 5.87 -15.14 0.49
N ILE A 25 5.39 -13.90 0.39
CA ILE A 25 4.90 -13.28 -0.83
C ILE A 25 5.85 -12.17 -1.26
N HIS A 26 6.36 -12.25 -2.48
CA HIS A 26 7.28 -11.28 -3.09
C HIS A 26 6.70 -10.62 -4.35
N SER A 27 5.50 -11.04 -4.77
CA SER A 27 4.87 -10.63 -6.02
C SER A 27 3.35 -10.72 -5.94
N HIS A 28 2.66 -9.91 -6.74
CA HIS A 28 1.22 -9.99 -6.92
C HIS A 28 0.77 -11.36 -7.45
N ALA A 29 1.54 -11.94 -8.37
CA ALA A 29 1.25 -13.27 -8.93
C ALA A 29 1.19 -14.36 -7.84
N GLN A 30 2.00 -14.24 -6.79
CA GLN A 30 1.94 -15.17 -5.64
C GLN A 30 0.69 -14.95 -4.78
N ILE A 31 0.16 -13.73 -4.68
CA ILE A 31 -1.14 -13.47 -4.04
C ILE A 31 -2.25 -14.15 -4.84
N GLN A 32 -2.25 -14.01 -6.17
CA GLN A 32 -3.22 -14.67 -7.05
C GLN A 32 -3.15 -16.19 -6.92
N ALA A 33 -1.94 -16.77 -6.93
CA ALA A 33 -1.74 -18.20 -6.75
C ALA A 33 -2.19 -18.69 -5.37
N LEU A 34 -2.01 -17.87 -4.33
CA LEU A 34 -2.49 -18.17 -2.98
C LEU A 34 -4.02 -18.16 -2.91
N GLN A 35 -4.66 -17.15 -3.51
CA GLN A 35 -6.12 -17.05 -3.57
C GLN A 35 -6.73 -18.24 -4.32
N ALA A 36 -6.15 -18.63 -5.46
CA ALA A 36 -6.64 -19.78 -6.25
C ALA A 36 -6.57 -21.12 -5.49
N ARG A 37 -5.78 -21.19 -4.42
CA ARG A 37 -5.57 -22.40 -3.61
C ARG A 37 -6.11 -22.24 -2.18
N SER A 38 -6.89 -21.20 -1.91
CA SER A 38 -7.38 -20.90 -0.56
C SER A 38 -8.20 -22.03 0.04
N ASP A 39 -9.06 -22.67 -0.78
CA ASP A 39 -9.95 -23.72 -0.32
C ASP A 39 -9.17 -24.99 0.08
N GLU A 40 -8.16 -25.35 -0.71
CA GLU A 40 -7.28 -26.50 -0.43
C GLU A 40 -6.41 -26.26 0.81
N LEU A 41 -5.86 -25.05 0.93
CA LEU A 41 -4.92 -24.69 2.00
C LEU A 41 -5.63 -24.33 3.31
N GLY A 42 -6.81 -23.74 3.25
CA GLY A 42 -7.60 -23.30 4.40
C GLY A 42 -8.07 -24.47 5.26
N HIS A 43 -8.39 -25.61 4.64
CA HIS A 43 -8.79 -26.82 5.36
C HIS A 43 -7.62 -27.61 5.98
N SER A 44 -6.39 -27.41 5.50
CA SER A 44 -5.20 -28.16 5.92
C SER A 44 -4.26 -27.39 6.85
N ASN A 45 -4.31 -26.05 6.85
CA ASN A 45 -3.38 -25.19 7.59
C ASN A 45 -4.10 -24.11 8.41
N GLU A 46 -4.69 -24.53 9.53
CA GLU A 46 -5.46 -23.67 10.45
C GLU A 46 -4.67 -22.48 11.03
N HIS A 47 -3.33 -22.40 10.92
CA HIS A 47 -2.53 -21.32 11.50
C HIS A 47 -1.38 -20.85 10.59
N MET A 48 -1.65 -20.64 9.30
CA MET A 48 -0.65 -20.13 8.37
C MET A 48 -0.30 -18.66 8.64
N LEU A 49 0.99 -18.34 8.65
CA LEU A 49 1.51 -16.96 8.61
C LEU A 49 1.84 -16.60 7.18
N VAL A 50 1.13 -15.64 6.61
CA VAL A 50 1.45 -15.04 5.32
C VAL A 50 2.34 -13.83 5.59
N LYS A 51 3.58 -13.85 5.11
CA LYS A 51 4.53 -12.75 5.22
C LYS A 51 4.61 -12.05 3.88
N LEU A 52 4.02 -10.86 3.77
CA LEU A 52 4.17 -10.03 2.58
C LEU A 52 5.53 -9.33 2.65
N VAL A 53 6.42 -9.64 1.72
CA VAL A 53 7.79 -9.13 1.70
C VAL A 53 7.90 -7.94 0.76
N SER A 54 7.41 -8.10 -0.47
CA SER A 54 7.48 -7.06 -1.50
C SER A 54 6.35 -7.16 -2.50
N LEU A 55 6.14 -6.05 -3.22
CA LEU A 55 5.36 -5.97 -4.45
C LEU A 55 6.17 -5.28 -5.54
N GLU A 56 5.88 -5.63 -6.78
CA GLU A 56 6.54 -5.16 -7.98
C GLU A 56 6.41 -3.65 -8.17
N SER A 57 5.29 -3.06 -7.76
CA SER A 57 5.05 -1.63 -7.87
C SER A 57 3.93 -1.12 -6.96
N VAL A 58 3.87 0.20 -6.72
CA VAL A 58 2.73 0.84 -6.03
C VAL A 58 1.44 0.62 -6.81
N ARG A 59 1.47 0.63 -8.15
CA ARG A 59 0.29 0.47 -9.00
C ARG A 59 -0.57 -0.75 -8.65
N ILE A 60 0.06 -1.88 -8.40
CA ILE A 60 -0.64 -3.15 -8.12
C ILE A 60 -1.09 -3.29 -6.65
N ALA A 61 -0.74 -2.34 -5.76
CA ALA A 61 -1.01 -2.48 -4.33
C ALA A 61 -2.50 -2.54 -4.02
N CYS A 62 -3.34 -1.78 -4.73
CA CYS A 62 -4.79 -1.79 -4.56
C CYS A 62 -5.38 -3.18 -4.87
N GLU A 63 -5.06 -3.71 -6.05
CA GLU A 63 -5.50 -5.05 -6.48
C GLU A 63 -4.96 -6.13 -5.52
N SER A 64 -3.70 -6.02 -5.11
CA SER A 64 -3.08 -6.94 -4.16
C SER A 64 -3.80 -6.95 -2.81
N TYR A 65 -4.20 -5.79 -2.31
CA TYR A 65 -4.96 -5.66 -1.08
C TYR A 65 -6.35 -6.28 -1.20
N GLU A 66 -7.06 -6.00 -2.30
CA GLU A 66 -8.39 -6.55 -2.57
C GLU A 66 -8.40 -8.09 -2.66
N LEU A 67 -7.31 -8.68 -3.16
CA LEU A 67 -7.16 -10.14 -3.20
C LEU A 67 -6.78 -10.74 -1.84
N LEU A 68 -5.87 -10.09 -1.10
CA LEU A 68 -5.33 -10.64 0.14
C LEU A 68 -6.23 -10.41 1.36
N CYS A 69 -6.96 -9.29 1.40
CA CYS A 69 -7.79 -8.91 2.54
C CYS A 69 -8.89 -9.96 2.86
N PRO A 70 -9.70 -10.43 1.88
CA PRO A 70 -10.71 -11.47 2.14
C PRO A 70 -10.10 -12.74 2.72
N LEU A 71 -8.93 -13.16 2.20
CA LEU A 71 -8.24 -14.34 2.71
C LEU A 71 -7.90 -14.20 4.20
N MET A 72 -7.51 -13.02 4.67
CA MET A 72 -7.21 -12.80 6.09
C MET A 72 -8.45 -12.67 6.97
N MET A 73 -9.58 -12.29 6.40
CA MET A 73 -10.85 -12.13 7.13
C MET A 73 -11.63 -13.45 7.25
N GLU A 74 -11.55 -14.29 6.23
CA GLU A 74 -12.33 -15.53 6.13
C GLU A 74 -11.57 -16.76 6.61
N SER A 75 -10.23 -16.68 6.68
CA SER A 75 -9.39 -17.75 7.19
C SER A 75 -8.82 -17.40 8.57
N SER A 76 -8.26 -18.42 9.23
CA SER A 76 -7.48 -18.25 10.46
C SER A 76 -6.02 -17.86 10.21
N TRP A 77 -5.69 -17.42 8.98
CA TRP A 77 -4.36 -16.97 8.61
C TRP A 77 -4.06 -15.59 9.18
N LYS A 78 -2.77 -15.23 9.23
CA LYS A 78 -2.32 -13.92 9.68
C LYS A 78 -1.38 -13.30 8.67
N CYS A 79 -1.54 -12.01 8.41
CA CYS A 79 -0.62 -11.19 7.63
C CYS A 79 -0.35 -9.88 8.39
N PRO A 80 0.74 -9.80 9.17
CA PRO A 80 1.10 -8.59 9.91
C PRO A 80 1.23 -7.35 9.02
N GLU A 81 1.67 -7.54 7.77
CA GLU A 81 1.90 -6.45 6.82
C GLU A 81 0.61 -5.98 6.11
N LEU A 82 -0.56 -6.57 6.42
CA LEU A 82 -1.82 -6.22 5.75
C LEU A 82 -2.22 -4.76 6.01
N GLU A 83 -1.95 -4.23 7.21
CA GLU A 83 -2.21 -2.82 7.53
C GLU A 83 -1.36 -1.89 6.67
N ILE A 84 -0.07 -2.21 6.50
CA ILE A 84 0.84 -1.45 5.64
C ILE A 84 0.35 -1.52 4.18
N LEU A 85 -0.02 -2.71 3.70
CA LEU A 85 -0.57 -2.90 2.36
C LEU A 85 -1.84 -2.08 2.13
N SER A 86 -2.73 -1.99 3.12
CA SER A 86 -3.95 -1.17 3.05
C SER A 86 -3.62 0.31 2.81
N VAL A 87 -2.61 0.85 3.50
CA VAL A 87 -2.19 2.24 3.30
C VAL A 87 -1.59 2.44 1.90
N VAL A 88 -0.72 1.53 1.45
CA VAL A 88 -0.11 1.61 0.11
C VAL A 88 -1.15 1.42 -1.00
N ALA A 89 -2.17 0.58 -0.78
CA ALA A 89 -3.34 0.48 -1.65
C ALA A 89 -4.11 1.81 -1.72
N GLY A 90 -4.29 2.50 -0.59
CA GLY A 90 -4.87 3.83 -0.54
C GLY A 90 -4.07 4.88 -1.34
N LEU A 91 -2.74 4.85 -1.22
CA LEU A 91 -1.84 5.68 -2.02
C LEU A 91 -1.99 5.38 -3.51
N SER A 92 -1.90 4.10 -3.87
CA SER A 92 -2.05 3.63 -5.24
C SER A 92 -3.35 4.10 -5.88
N LEU A 93 -4.47 3.92 -5.18
CA LEU A 93 -5.79 4.34 -5.65
C LEU A 93 -5.85 5.85 -5.88
N GLU A 94 -5.31 6.65 -4.97
CA GLU A 94 -5.33 8.11 -5.12
C GLU A 94 -4.44 8.59 -6.29
N ILE A 95 -3.26 7.99 -6.46
CA ILE A 95 -2.34 8.36 -7.54
C ILE A 95 -2.86 7.90 -8.90
N GLN A 96 -3.49 6.72 -8.98
CA GLN A 96 -4.15 6.26 -10.20
C GLN A 96 -5.37 7.13 -10.57
N LYS A 97 -6.06 7.73 -9.60
CA LYS A 97 -7.10 8.72 -9.91
C LYS A 97 -6.52 9.97 -10.57
N LEU A 98 -5.33 10.41 -10.12
CA LEU A 98 -4.60 11.49 -10.79
C LEU A 98 -4.30 11.10 -12.24
N GLU A 99 -3.73 9.91 -12.45
CA GLU A 99 -3.32 9.42 -13.77
C GLU A 99 -4.49 9.34 -14.75
N HIS A 100 -5.60 8.71 -14.37
CA HIS A 100 -6.67 8.36 -15.31
C HIS A 100 -7.75 9.43 -15.43
N HIS A 101 -7.97 10.25 -14.39
CA HIS A 101 -9.06 11.23 -14.40
C HIS A 101 -8.54 12.66 -14.45
N LEU A 102 -7.55 12.99 -13.63
CA LEU A 102 -7.13 14.37 -13.44
C LEU A 102 -6.19 14.85 -14.55
N LEU A 103 -5.16 14.06 -14.89
CA LEU A 103 -4.18 14.43 -15.91
C LEU A 103 -4.84 14.67 -17.28
N PRO A 104 -5.75 13.81 -17.78
CA PRO A 104 -6.45 14.09 -19.04
C PRO A 104 -7.25 15.39 -18.99
N GLN A 105 -7.92 15.68 -17.87
CA GLN A 105 -8.67 16.93 -17.71
C GLN A 105 -7.77 18.16 -17.72
N LEU A 106 -6.57 18.09 -17.14
CA LEU A 106 -5.60 19.19 -17.17
C LEU A 106 -4.98 19.39 -18.55
N MET A 107 -4.81 18.33 -19.34
CA MET A 107 -4.25 18.40 -20.70
C MET A 107 -5.19 19.03 -21.72
N VAL A 108 -6.50 18.89 -21.53
CA VAL A 108 -7.53 19.37 -22.47
C VAL A 108 -7.88 20.85 -22.26
N GLN A 109 -7.36 21.51 -21.22
CA GLN A 109 -7.80 22.87 -20.90
C GLN A 109 -7.32 23.92 -21.90
N GLU A 110 -8.30 24.56 -22.54
CA GLU A 110 -8.13 25.74 -23.36
C GLU A 110 -7.84 26.99 -22.51
N ALA A 111 -7.42 28.08 -23.14
CA ALA A 111 -6.81 29.28 -22.54
C ALA A 111 -7.66 30.05 -21.49
N LYS A 112 -8.87 29.59 -21.13
CA LYS A 112 -9.73 30.19 -20.11
C LYS A 112 -10.02 29.17 -19.01
N LEU A 113 -9.84 29.57 -17.75
CA LEU A 113 -10.29 28.82 -16.58
C LEU A 113 -11.83 28.78 -16.56
N GLU A 114 -12.41 27.82 -17.27
CA GLU A 114 -13.85 27.53 -17.20
C GLU A 114 -14.21 26.78 -15.91
N ARG A 115 -15.51 26.57 -15.65
CA ARG A 115 -15.98 25.86 -14.45
C ARG A 115 -15.31 24.49 -14.27
N GLY A 116 -15.17 23.72 -15.35
CA GLY A 116 -14.48 22.42 -15.32
C GLY A 116 -12.99 22.52 -14.96
N ALA A 117 -12.35 23.65 -15.28
CA ALA A 117 -10.97 23.89 -14.91
C ALA A 117 -10.79 24.09 -13.41
N LEU A 118 -11.69 24.86 -12.80
CA LEU A 118 -11.69 25.09 -11.36
C LEU A 118 -11.96 23.79 -10.58
N GLU A 119 -12.88 22.95 -11.05
CA GLU A 119 -13.17 21.65 -10.45
C GLU A 119 -11.93 20.73 -10.49
N ALA A 120 -11.25 20.63 -11.64
CA ALA A 120 -10.01 19.87 -11.74
C ALA A 120 -8.95 20.36 -10.76
N ILE A 121 -8.80 21.68 -10.59
CA ILE A 121 -7.83 22.27 -9.67
C ILE A 121 -8.19 22.04 -8.19
N LEU A 122 -9.47 22.06 -7.84
CA LEU A 122 -9.92 21.66 -6.51
C LEU A 122 -9.61 20.19 -6.23
N LEU A 123 -9.77 19.32 -7.23
CA LEU A 123 -9.38 17.91 -7.13
C LEU A 123 -7.86 17.77 -6.92
N VAL A 124 -7.03 18.53 -7.64
CA VAL A 124 -5.56 18.55 -7.44
C VAL A 124 -5.23 18.86 -5.97
N LYS A 125 -5.83 19.91 -5.41
CA LYS A 125 -5.62 20.30 -4.01
C LYS A 125 -6.05 19.20 -3.04
N ASN A 126 -7.22 18.60 -3.27
CA ASN A 126 -7.75 17.55 -2.40
C ASN A 126 -6.89 16.28 -2.45
N SER A 127 -6.41 15.89 -3.63
CA SER A 127 -5.48 14.78 -3.78
C SER A 127 -4.15 15.06 -3.09
N ALA A 128 -3.61 16.29 -3.16
CA ALA A 128 -2.40 16.67 -2.43
C ALA A 128 -2.56 16.45 -0.91
N ILE A 129 -3.68 16.92 -0.33
CA ILE A 129 -3.97 16.75 1.10
C ILE A 129 -4.08 15.26 1.46
N LYS A 130 -4.77 14.48 0.64
CA LYS A 130 -4.98 13.06 0.88
C LYS A 130 -3.70 12.24 0.76
N LEU A 131 -2.86 12.55 -0.23
CA LEU A 131 -1.54 11.92 -0.39
C LEU A 131 -0.63 12.23 0.79
N LEU A 132 -0.59 13.48 1.29
CA LEU A 132 0.17 13.82 2.51
C LEU A 132 -0.31 13.02 3.71
N HIS A 133 -1.62 12.89 3.89
CA HIS A 133 -2.19 12.13 5.00
C HIS A 133 -1.84 10.64 4.90
N LEU A 134 -2.07 10.02 3.74
CA LEU A 134 -1.74 8.62 3.51
C LEU A 134 -0.24 8.35 3.64
N ASN A 135 0.60 9.26 3.15
CA ASN A 135 2.05 9.13 3.28
C ASN A 135 2.49 9.17 4.75
N LYS A 136 1.88 10.07 5.55
CA LYS A 136 2.10 10.10 6.99
C LYS A 136 1.73 8.76 7.64
N CYS A 137 0.55 8.22 7.34
CA CYS A 137 0.14 6.90 7.83
C CYS A 137 1.10 5.79 7.38
N PHE A 138 1.63 5.86 6.16
CA PHE A 138 2.56 4.88 5.64
C PHE A 138 3.90 4.92 6.39
N LYS A 139 4.45 6.12 6.61
CA LYS A 139 5.67 6.34 7.42
C LYS A 139 5.50 5.80 8.84
N GLU A 140 4.35 6.06 9.46
CA GLU A 140 4.01 5.55 10.80
C GLU A 140 3.95 4.01 10.81
N ALA A 141 3.33 3.40 9.80
CA ALA A 141 3.19 1.95 9.69
C ALA A 141 4.52 1.23 9.39
N LEU A 142 5.44 1.87 8.65
CA LEU A 142 6.79 1.36 8.42
C LEU A 142 7.69 1.43 9.67
N GLY A 143 7.45 2.41 10.55
CA GLY A 143 8.26 2.67 11.74
C GLY A 143 9.46 3.60 11.50
N ILE A 144 9.94 4.23 12.58
CA ILE A 144 10.85 5.40 12.55
C ILE A 144 12.18 5.15 11.84
N SER A 145 12.73 3.94 11.90
CA SER A 145 14.02 3.63 11.29
C SER A 145 13.96 3.34 9.78
N ARG A 146 12.76 3.20 9.20
CA ARG A 146 12.59 2.65 7.85
C ARG A 146 12.07 3.64 6.82
N PHE A 147 11.54 4.79 7.25
CA PHE A 147 10.84 5.69 6.33
C PHE A 147 11.73 6.76 5.68
N GLU A 148 12.88 7.11 6.29
CA GLU A 148 13.76 8.17 5.76
C GLU A 148 14.40 7.79 4.42
N GLU A 149 14.63 6.50 4.19
CA GLU A 149 15.20 5.96 2.95
C GLU A 149 14.16 5.30 2.03
N ASP A 150 12.89 5.26 2.42
CA ASP A 150 11.86 4.59 1.62
C ASP A 150 11.58 5.39 0.32
N PRO A 151 11.72 4.77 -0.87
CA PRO A 151 11.56 5.48 -2.12
C PRO A 151 10.11 5.91 -2.36
N VAL A 152 9.11 5.15 -1.88
CA VAL A 152 7.70 5.50 -2.06
C VAL A 152 7.38 6.75 -1.24
N THR A 153 7.79 6.79 0.03
CA THR A 153 7.49 7.94 0.91
C THR A 153 8.06 9.24 0.36
N ASN A 154 9.32 9.22 -0.10
CA ASN A 154 10.01 10.38 -0.63
C ASN A 154 9.36 10.93 -1.91
N HIS A 155 8.99 10.06 -2.85
CA HIS A 155 8.35 10.51 -4.09
C HIS A 155 6.89 10.91 -3.89
N VAL A 156 6.17 10.31 -2.93
CA VAL A 156 4.82 10.76 -2.57
C VAL A 156 4.84 12.16 -1.93
N ASP A 157 5.85 12.48 -1.12
CA ASP A 157 6.02 13.85 -0.60
C ASP A 157 6.26 14.86 -1.73
N LEU A 158 7.18 14.55 -2.65
CA LEU A 158 7.46 15.39 -3.82
C LEU A 158 6.21 15.59 -4.69
N LEU A 159 5.47 14.51 -4.96
CA LEU A 159 4.22 14.57 -5.72
C LEU A 159 3.18 15.44 -5.01
N SER A 160 3.05 15.30 -3.68
CA SER A 160 2.11 16.09 -2.89
C SER A 160 2.45 17.58 -2.88
N ILE A 161 3.73 17.93 -2.78
CA ILE A 161 4.22 19.31 -2.88
C ILE A 161 3.91 19.87 -4.28
N LEU A 162 4.23 19.13 -5.33
CA LEU A 162 3.98 19.54 -6.71
C LEU A 162 2.48 19.83 -6.96
N LEU A 163 1.60 18.95 -6.51
CA LEU A 163 0.15 19.15 -6.62
C LEU A 163 -0.30 20.41 -5.88
N LYS A 164 0.21 20.63 -4.66
CA LYS A 164 -0.10 21.83 -3.87
C LYS A 164 0.37 23.10 -4.58
N ASP A 165 1.58 23.10 -5.13
CA ASP A 165 2.19 24.23 -5.86
C ASP A 165 1.49 24.52 -7.19
N MET A 166 0.82 23.52 -7.78
CA MET A 166 -0.03 23.71 -8.95
C MET A 166 -1.40 24.31 -8.55
N ALA A 167 -2.02 23.82 -7.48
CA ALA A 167 -3.39 24.20 -7.16
C ALA A 167 -3.51 25.53 -6.40
N VAL A 168 -2.65 25.77 -5.40
CA VAL A 168 -2.78 26.94 -4.49
C VAL A 168 -2.68 28.27 -5.25
N PRO A 169 -1.68 28.51 -6.13
CA PRO A 169 -1.57 29.78 -6.83
C PRO A 169 -2.76 30.09 -7.74
N VAL A 170 -3.37 29.05 -8.34
CA VAL A 170 -4.54 29.21 -9.21
C VAL A 170 -5.79 29.53 -8.40
N LEU A 171 -6.00 28.85 -7.26
CA LEU A 171 -7.15 29.08 -6.39
C LEU A 171 -7.11 30.42 -5.66
N GLU A 172 -5.92 30.93 -5.35
CA GLU A 172 -5.73 32.23 -4.71
C GLU A 172 -5.74 33.40 -5.71
N ASN A 173 -6.06 33.14 -6.99
CA ASN A 173 -6.01 34.12 -8.09
C ASN A 173 -4.62 34.76 -8.32
N ASN A 174 -3.55 34.10 -7.86
CA ASN A 174 -2.18 34.54 -8.09
C ASN A 174 -1.68 34.15 -9.50
N CYS A 175 -2.30 33.17 -10.15
CA CYS A 175 -1.90 32.62 -11.44
C CYS A 175 -3.11 32.18 -12.29
N GLY A 176 -3.07 32.42 -13.60
CA GLY A 176 -4.09 31.95 -14.56
C GLY A 176 -3.81 30.56 -15.15
N GLY A 177 -4.67 30.07 -16.04
CA GLY A 177 -4.58 28.72 -16.62
C GLY A 177 -3.28 28.42 -17.37
N ASP A 178 -2.66 29.44 -17.98
CA ASP A 178 -1.37 29.30 -18.67
C ASP A 178 -0.21 28.93 -17.74
N TRP A 179 -0.35 29.15 -16.42
CA TRP A 179 0.61 28.71 -15.42
C TRP A 179 0.70 27.19 -15.29
N LEU A 180 -0.41 26.49 -15.56
CA LEU A 180 -0.51 25.04 -15.37
C LEU A 180 0.12 24.26 -16.53
N LYS A 181 -0.06 24.73 -17.76
CA LYS A 181 0.41 24.06 -18.99
C LYS A 181 1.86 23.55 -18.93
N PRO A 182 2.88 24.35 -18.56
CA PRO A 182 4.26 23.85 -18.51
C PRO A 182 4.52 22.85 -17.37
N ARG A 183 3.63 22.76 -16.38
CA ARG A 183 3.78 21.91 -15.18
C ARG A 183 3.08 20.57 -15.32
N VAL A 184 2.06 20.45 -16.17
CA VAL A 184 1.34 19.19 -16.41
C VAL A 184 2.30 18.06 -16.84
N PRO A 185 3.27 18.25 -17.76
CA PRO A 185 4.21 17.18 -18.12
C PRO A 185 5.07 16.71 -16.94
N MET A 186 5.49 17.63 -16.06
CA MET A 186 6.22 17.27 -14.84
C MET A 186 5.34 16.43 -13.90
N LEU A 187 4.06 16.80 -13.76
CA LEU A 187 3.12 16.05 -12.94
C LEU A 187 2.89 14.63 -13.50
N VAL A 188 2.73 14.49 -14.82
CA VAL A 188 2.61 13.18 -15.48
C VAL A 188 3.81 12.30 -15.14
N GLN A 189 5.02 12.82 -15.32
CA GLN A 189 6.24 12.08 -15.04
C GLN A 189 6.32 11.62 -13.57
N GLN A 190 5.96 12.49 -12.62
CA GLN A 190 5.97 12.14 -11.20
C GLN A 190 4.91 11.10 -10.83
N VAL A 191 3.69 11.23 -11.37
CA VAL A 191 2.62 10.25 -11.17
C VAL A 191 3.05 8.88 -11.69
N THR A 192 3.53 8.81 -12.93
CA THR A 192 4.00 7.55 -13.53
C THR A 192 5.16 6.96 -12.72
N HIS A 193 6.14 7.79 -12.35
CA HIS A 193 7.29 7.32 -11.59
C HIS A 193 6.88 6.70 -10.26
N VAL A 194 6.05 7.38 -9.45
CA VAL A 194 5.61 6.86 -8.15
C VAL A 194 4.86 5.53 -8.30
N LEU A 195 4.01 5.41 -9.32
CA LEU A 195 3.24 4.18 -9.57
C LEU A 195 4.13 2.98 -9.91
N GLU A 196 5.32 3.20 -10.45
CA GLU A 196 6.28 2.15 -10.84
C GLU A 196 7.24 1.75 -9.72
N ILE A 197 7.30 2.50 -8.60
CA ILE A 197 8.21 2.21 -7.49
C ILE A 197 7.85 0.87 -6.84
N PRO A 198 8.78 -0.10 -6.72
CA PRO A 198 8.57 -1.33 -5.98
C PRO A 198 8.32 -1.06 -4.49
N VAL A 199 7.43 -1.83 -3.88
CA VAL A 199 7.08 -1.66 -2.46
C VAL A 199 7.74 -2.76 -1.64
N ARG A 200 8.38 -2.38 -0.53
CA ARG A 200 8.96 -3.32 0.43
C ARG A 200 8.22 -3.20 1.76
N PHE A 201 7.72 -4.32 2.25
CA PHE A 201 6.99 -4.42 3.50
C PHE A 201 7.85 -5.01 4.61
N CYS A 202 8.82 -5.86 4.24
CA CYS A 202 9.76 -6.47 5.17
C CYS A 202 11.20 -6.37 4.67
N TYR A 203 12.13 -5.99 5.56
CA TYR A 203 13.57 -5.89 5.27
C TYR A 203 14.39 -7.00 5.95
N SER A 204 13.74 -7.91 6.69
CA SER A 204 14.42 -9.03 7.34
C SER A 204 14.04 -10.35 6.67
N ASP A 205 15.05 -11.03 6.15
CA ASP A 205 14.96 -12.43 5.71
C ASP A 205 14.83 -13.41 6.88
N GLU A 206 15.11 -12.95 8.09
CA GLU A 206 14.98 -13.65 9.37
C GLU A 206 13.51 -13.95 9.75
#